data_AF-A0A6A5W9U8-F1
#
_entry.id   AF-A0A6A5W9U8-F1
#
_cell.length_a   1.000
_cell.length_b   1.000
_cell.length_c   1.000
_cell.angle_alpha   90.00
_cell.angle_beta   90.00
_cell.angle_gamma   90.00
#
_symmetry.space_group_name_H-M   'P 1'
#
loop_
_entity.id
_entity.type
_entity.pdbx_description
1 polymer ?
#
loop_
_entity_poly.entity_id
_entity_poly.type
_entity_poly.pdbx_seq_one_letter_code
_entity_poly.pdbx_strand_id
1 'polypeptide(L)'
;MSEDPQIDAATAAQTPGVKGMRVNGKQWHDTKKAFRPRANQTSYEKRQLERKSLSAVKAKEKEMKDEKEAERQKRTEAIKTKRAAKEEKARYQKMEEKMHKKRVERLKRREKRNKMLKS
;
A
#
# COMPACT_ATOMS: atom_id res chain seq x y z
N MET A 1 35.04 -37.09 -12.79
CA MET A 1 34.88 -36.37 -14.07
C MET A 1 34.86 -34.89 -13.73
N SER A 2 36.06 -34.35 -13.80
CA SER A 2 36.47 -32.96 -13.68
C SER A 2 35.87 -32.10 -14.79
N GLU A 3 35.60 -30.82 -14.50
CA GLU A 3 36.07 -29.66 -15.28
C GLU A 3 35.41 -28.36 -14.76
N ASP A 4 36.15 -27.61 -13.95
CA ASP A 4 35.91 -26.18 -13.71
C ASP A 4 36.70 -25.38 -14.75
N PRO A 5 36.12 -24.42 -15.49
CA PRO A 5 36.88 -23.58 -16.39
C PRO A 5 37.53 -22.42 -15.60
N GLN A 6 38.85 -22.52 -15.46
CA GLN A 6 39.71 -21.44 -14.97
C GLN A 6 39.82 -20.34 -16.03
N ILE A 7 39.27 -19.17 -15.72
CA ILE A 7 39.35 -17.95 -16.53
C ILE A 7 40.56 -17.14 -16.03
N ASP A 8 41.71 -17.33 -16.65
CA ASP A 8 42.89 -16.50 -16.45
C ASP A 8 42.72 -15.16 -17.17
N ALA A 9 42.21 -14.15 -16.45
CA ALA A 9 42.23 -12.77 -16.89
C ALA A 9 43.63 -12.19 -16.67
N ALA A 10 44.47 -12.24 -17.71
CA ALA A 10 45.77 -11.59 -17.74
C ALA A 10 45.60 -10.06 -17.55
N THR A 11 45.96 -9.55 -16.37
CA THR A 11 46.10 -8.12 -16.11
C THR A 11 47.35 -7.61 -16.82
N ALA A 12 47.15 -6.94 -17.97
CA ALA A 12 48.21 -6.18 -18.63
C ALA A 12 48.69 -5.05 -17.71
N ALA A 13 49.88 -5.23 -17.12
CA ALA A 13 50.57 -4.19 -16.39
C ALA A 13 50.96 -3.06 -17.37
N GLN A 14 50.32 -1.90 -17.25
CA GLN A 14 50.72 -0.70 -17.97
C GLN A 14 52.06 -0.22 -17.43
N THR A 15 53.10 -0.27 -18.27
CA THR A 15 54.38 0.39 -18.02
C THR A 15 54.17 1.90 -17.99
N PRO A 16 54.55 2.61 -16.91
CA PRO A 16 54.44 4.06 -16.88
C PRO A 16 55.47 4.65 -17.85
N GLY A 17 54.99 5.28 -18.92
CA GLY A 17 55.85 6.01 -19.86
C GLY A 17 56.71 7.04 -19.13
N VAL A 18 58.02 6.99 -19.38
CA VAL A 18 59.01 7.90 -18.81
C VAL A 18 58.70 9.32 -19.26
N LYS A 19 58.19 10.15 -18.35
CA LYS A 19 57.82 11.53 -18.65
C LYS A 19 59.05 12.42 -18.43
N GLY A 20 59.49 13.10 -19.48
CA GLY A 20 60.71 13.93 -19.47
C GLY A 20 60.77 14.91 -18.29
N MET A 21 61.94 14.96 -17.65
CA MET A 21 62.24 15.80 -16.48
C MET A 21 62.09 17.28 -16.85
N ARG A 22 61.24 18.04 -16.14
CA ARG A 22 61.16 19.50 -16.35
C ARG A 22 62.33 20.16 -15.63
N VAL A 23 63.23 20.76 -16.40
CA VAL A 23 64.51 21.34 -15.91
C VAL A 23 64.29 22.52 -14.94
N ASN A 24 63.12 23.17 -14.98
CA ASN A 24 62.73 24.16 -13.97
C ASN A 24 61.22 24.04 -13.68
N GLY A 25 60.86 23.22 -12.68
CA GLY A 25 59.48 23.02 -12.28
C GLY A 25 59.36 22.28 -10.95
N LYS A 26 58.23 22.45 -10.26
CA LYS A 26 57.93 21.87 -8.94
C LYS A 26 57.85 20.32 -8.98
N GLN A 27 58.99 19.67 -9.15
CA GLN A 27 59.13 18.21 -9.19
C GLN A 27 58.86 17.54 -7.84
N TRP A 28 58.90 18.30 -6.75
CA TRP A 28 58.62 17.85 -5.38
C TRP A 28 57.12 17.76 -5.05
N HIS A 29 56.25 18.24 -5.96
CA HIS A 29 54.82 18.04 -5.84
C HIS A 29 54.38 16.84 -6.68
N ASP A 30 53.65 15.92 -6.05
CA ASP A 30 53.00 14.84 -6.77
C ASP A 30 51.99 15.36 -7.81
N THR A 31 51.96 14.70 -8.96
CA THR A 31 50.97 14.99 -10.01
C THR A 31 49.60 14.46 -9.59
N LYS A 32 48.79 15.34 -8.99
CA LYS A 32 47.41 15.03 -8.60
C LYS A 32 46.57 14.71 -9.84
N LYS A 33 46.07 13.48 -9.95
CA LYS A 33 45.05 13.13 -10.94
C LYS A 33 43.69 13.72 -10.53
N ALA A 34 42.90 14.14 -11.51
CA ALA A 34 41.53 14.59 -11.26
C ALA A 34 40.70 13.44 -10.65
N PHE A 35 39.99 13.73 -9.55
CA PHE A 35 39.10 12.77 -8.89
C PHE A 35 37.90 12.48 -9.80
N ARG A 36 37.82 11.26 -10.32
CA ARG A 36 36.72 10.78 -11.17
C ARG A 36 36.16 9.51 -10.56
N PRO A 37 35.26 9.60 -9.57
CA PRO A 37 34.65 8.43 -8.98
C PRO A 37 33.82 7.71 -10.05
N ARG A 38 34.32 6.58 -10.54
CA ARG A 38 33.56 5.65 -11.41
C ARG A 38 32.79 4.59 -10.60
N ALA A 39 32.98 4.59 -9.28
CA ALA A 39 32.20 3.78 -8.38
C ALA A 39 30.71 4.15 -8.51
N ASN A 40 29.84 3.13 -8.54
CA ASN A 40 28.37 3.22 -8.67
C ASN A 40 27.82 3.40 -10.10
N GLN A 41 28.63 3.25 -11.14
CA GLN A 41 28.11 3.14 -12.51
C GLN A 41 27.61 1.71 -12.77
N THR A 42 26.33 1.46 -12.53
CA THR A 42 25.69 0.20 -12.93
C THR A 42 25.49 0.17 -14.45
N SER A 43 25.55 -1.01 -15.08
CA SER A 43 25.14 -1.14 -16.48
C SER A 43 23.63 -0.91 -16.58
N TYR A 44 23.17 -0.48 -17.77
CA TYR A 44 21.74 -0.29 -18.02
C TYR A 44 20.95 -1.58 -17.76
N GLU A 45 21.50 -2.73 -18.13
CA GLU A 45 20.93 -4.04 -17.90
C GLU A 45 20.68 -4.33 -16.42
N LYS A 46 21.65 -4.02 -15.54
CA LYS A 46 21.48 -4.18 -14.08
C LYS A 46 20.33 -3.31 -13.55
N ARG A 47 20.23 -2.05 -14.00
CA ARG A 47 19.10 -1.17 -13.62
C ARG A 47 17.76 -1.68 -14.12
N GLN A 48 17.70 -2.29 -15.30
CA GLN A 48 16.46 -2.86 -15.84
C GLN A 48 16.02 -4.09 -15.03
N LEU A 49 16.97 -4.95 -14.63
CA LEU A 49 16.69 -6.09 -13.75
C LEU A 49 16.17 -5.61 -12.39
N GLU A 50 16.82 -4.62 -11.79
CA GLU A 50 16.38 -4.01 -10.52
C GLU A 50 14.97 -3.44 -10.64
N ARG A 51 14.66 -2.69 -11.70
CA ARG A 51 13.31 -2.15 -11.93
C ARG A 51 12.25 -3.23 -12.07
N LYS A 52 12.55 -4.32 -12.80
CA LYS A 52 11.65 -5.48 -12.93
C LYS A 52 11.41 -6.17 -11.58
N SER A 53 12.46 -6.31 -10.77
CA SER A 53 12.33 -6.87 -9.43
C SER A 53 11.46 -5.99 -8.52
N LEU A 54 11.65 -4.67 -8.57
CA LEU A 54 10.87 -3.71 -7.80
C LEU A 54 9.41 -3.66 -8.27
N SER A 55 9.13 -3.76 -9.56
CA SER A 55 7.75 -3.82 -10.06
C SER A 55 7.04 -5.09 -9.58
N ALA A 56 7.73 -6.23 -9.57
CA ALA A 56 7.18 -7.48 -9.07
C ALA A 56 6.87 -7.42 -7.57
N VAL A 57 7.76 -6.81 -6.77
CA VAL A 57 7.53 -6.62 -5.33
C VAL A 57 6.35 -5.69 -5.08
N LYS A 58 6.28 -4.56 -5.80
CA LYS A 58 5.18 -3.60 -5.66
C LYS A 58 3.83 -4.17 -6.09
N ALA A 59 3.80 -5.01 -7.13
CA ALA A 59 2.59 -5.71 -7.54
C ALA A 59 2.06 -6.59 -6.41
N LYS A 60 2.92 -7.42 -5.81
CA LYS A 60 2.56 -8.27 -4.67
C LYS A 60 2.13 -7.45 -3.45
N GLU A 61 2.81 -6.35 -3.16
CA GLU A 61 2.43 -5.47 -2.05
C GLU A 61 1.04 -4.84 -2.28
N LYS A 62 0.76 -4.46 -3.52
CA LYS A 62 -0.54 -3.91 -3.89
C LYS A 62 -1.65 -4.96 -3.77
N GLU A 63 -1.45 -6.16 -4.30
CA GLU A 63 -2.38 -7.28 -4.15
C GLU A 63 -2.73 -7.54 -2.68
N MET A 64 -1.72 -7.60 -1.81
CA MET A 64 -1.91 -7.78 -0.36
C MET A 64 -2.68 -6.64 0.32
N LYS A 65 -2.55 -5.39 -0.18
CA LYS A 65 -3.31 -4.25 0.35
C LYS A 65 -4.75 -4.27 -0.15
N ASP A 66 -4.95 -4.53 -1.43
CA ASP A 66 -6.27 -4.59 -2.06
C ASP A 66 -7.12 -5.71 -1.43
N GLU A 67 -6.53 -6.88 -1.13
CA GLU A 67 -7.20 -7.97 -0.42
C GLU A 67 -7.66 -7.56 1.00
N LYS A 68 -6.77 -6.92 1.78
CA LYS A 68 -7.11 -6.43 3.13
C LYS A 68 -8.18 -5.35 3.12
N GLU A 69 -8.14 -4.46 2.12
CA GLU A 69 -9.16 -3.43 1.96
C GLU A 69 -10.50 -4.02 1.53
N ALA A 70 -10.50 -5.01 0.64
CA ALA A 70 -11.71 -5.73 0.24
C ALA A 70 -12.37 -6.43 1.43
N GLU A 71 -11.60 -7.09 2.30
CA GLU A 71 -12.14 -7.68 3.55
C GLU A 71 -12.75 -6.64 4.49
N ARG A 72 -12.06 -5.50 4.67
CA ARG A 72 -12.57 -4.38 5.48
C ARG A 72 -13.86 -3.82 4.89
N GLN A 73 -13.93 -3.67 3.58
CA GLN A 73 -15.12 -3.18 2.87
C GLN A 73 -16.29 -4.15 3.04
N LYS A 74 -16.08 -5.46 2.81
CA LYS A 74 -17.08 -6.50 3.05
C LYS A 74 -17.66 -6.44 4.47
N ARG A 75 -16.79 -6.29 5.49
CA ARG A 75 -17.24 -6.14 6.89
C ARG A 75 -18.07 -4.86 7.09
N THR A 76 -17.62 -3.76 6.51
CA THR A 76 -18.30 -2.47 6.62
C THR A 76 -19.68 -2.52 5.97
N GLU A 77 -19.79 -3.12 4.79
CA GLU A 77 -21.04 -3.33 4.06
C GLU A 77 -21.99 -4.24 4.82
N ALA A 78 -21.51 -5.35 5.38
CA ALA A 78 -22.32 -6.24 6.23
C ALA A 78 -22.88 -5.51 7.46
N ILE A 79 -22.10 -4.62 8.08
CA ILE A 79 -22.59 -3.81 9.22
C ILE A 79 -23.63 -2.79 8.75
N LYS A 80 -23.38 -2.09 7.63
CA LYS A 80 -24.31 -1.09 7.08
C LYS A 80 -25.64 -1.73 6.70
N THR A 81 -25.62 -2.85 5.97
CA THR A 81 -26.82 -3.59 5.58
C THR A 81 -27.62 -4.07 6.79
N LYS A 82 -26.95 -4.61 7.81
CA LYS A 82 -27.61 -5.01 9.07
C LYS A 82 -28.26 -3.84 9.80
N ARG A 83 -27.61 -2.66 9.82
CA ARG A 83 -28.16 -1.44 10.43
C ARG A 83 -29.37 -0.95 9.65
N ALA A 84 -29.28 -0.87 8.32
CA ALA A 84 -30.39 -0.48 7.46
C ALA A 84 -31.61 -1.40 7.64
N ALA A 85 -31.41 -2.72 7.62
CA ALA A 85 -32.49 -3.69 7.85
C ALA A 85 -33.14 -3.53 9.24
N LYS A 86 -32.35 -3.21 10.27
CA LYS A 86 -32.86 -2.95 11.62
C LYS A 86 -33.67 -1.66 11.68
N GLU A 87 -33.20 -0.61 11.02
CA GLU A 87 -33.89 0.68 10.95
C GLU A 87 -35.22 0.58 10.20
N GLU A 88 -35.24 -0.14 9.07
CA GLU A 88 -36.46 -0.44 8.33
C GLU A 88 -37.46 -1.22 9.18
N LYS A 89 -37.01 -2.30 9.84
CA LYS A 89 -37.87 -3.06 10.76
C LYS A 89 -38.44 -2.20 11.88
N ALA A 90 -37.60 -1.36 12.50
CA ALA A 90 -38.03 -0.44 13.56
C ALA A 90 -39.03 0.62 13.05
N ARG A 91 -38.86 1.08 11.80
CA ARG A 91 -39.81 2.00 11.15
C ARG A 91 -41.17 1.33 10.95
N TYR A 92 -41.20 0.09 10.48
CA TYR A 92 -42.44 -0.66 10.32
C TYR A 92 -43.12 -0.91 11.67
N GLN A 93 -42.38 -1.33 12.69
CA GLN A 93 -42.93 -1.53 14.04
C GLN A 93 -43.55 -0.24 14.61
N LYS A 94 -42.87 0.90 14.48
CA LYS A 94 -43.44 2.20 14.89
C LYS A 94 -44.72 2.56 14.12
N MET A 95 -44.80 2.19 12.85
CA MET A 95 -45.99 2.44 12.04
C MET A 95 -47.16 1.56 12.51
N GLU A 96 -46.90 0.28 12.76
CA GLU A 96 -47.87 -0.67 13.30
C GLU A 96 -48.38 -0.22 14.67
N GLU A 97 -47.48 0.13 15.59
CA GLU A 97 -47.82 0.68 16.91
C GLU A 97 -48.70 1.93 16.79
N LYS A 98 -48.36 2.84 15.88
CA LYS A 98 -49.15 4.05 15.62
C LYS A 98 -50.56 3.72 15.13
N MET A 99 -50.71 2.74 14.24
CA MET A 99 -52.02 2.31 13.74
C MET A 99 -52.81 1.56 14.81
N HIS A 100 -52.15 0.69 15.57
CA HIS A 100 -52.76 -0.01 16.70
C HIS A 100 -53.25 0.97 17.77
N LYS A 101 -52.43 1.95 18.15
CA LYS A 101 -52.81 3.04 19.08
C LYS A 101 -54.03 3.79 18.58
N LYS A 102 -54.06 4.20 17.30
CA LYS A 102 -55.22 4.86 16.68
C LYS A 102 -56.48 4.01 16.75
N ARG A 103 -56.38 2.70 16.50
CA ARG A 103 -57.51 1.76 16.58
C ARG A 103 -58.04 1.66 18.01
N VAL A 104 -57.15 1.46 18.99
CA VAL A 104 -57.51 1.38 20.41
C VAL A 104 -58.15 2.68 20.89
N GLU A 105 -57.60 3.83 20.52
CA GLU A 105 -58.19 5.14 20.86
C GLU A 105 -59.59 5.33 20.25
N ARG A 106 -59.83 4.81 19.04
CA ARG A 106 -61.16 4.87 18.41
C ARG A 106 -62.18 4.01 19.15
N LEU A 107 -61.78 2.82 19.60
CA LEU A 107 -62.62 1.94 20.42
C LEU A 107 -62.93 2.60 21.78
N LYS A 108 -61.90 3.11 22.48
CA LYS A 108 -62.07 3.84 23.75
C LYS A 108 -63.04 5.03 23.62
N ARG A 109 -62.98 5.78 22.52
CA ARG A 109 -63.94 6.87 22.24
C ARG A 109 -65.37 6.39 22.06
N ARG A 110 -65.58 5.22 21.44
CA ARG A 110 -66.92 4.63 21.24
C ARG A 110 -67.51 4.10 22.54
N GLU A 111 -66.68 3.54 23.42
CA GLU A 111 -67.09 3.00 24.71
C GLU A 111 -67.57 4.09 25.70
N LYS A 112 -67.35 5.38 25.39
CA LYS A 112 -67.77 6.54 26.20
C LYS A 112 -67.44 6.39 27.70
N ARG A 113 -66.39 5.62 28.05
CA ARG A 113 -65.97 5.41 29.43
C ARG A 113 -65.48 6.73 30.01
N ASN A 114 -66.18 7.22 31.03
CA ASN A 114 -65.79 8.42 31.72
C ASN A 114 -64.56 8.11 32.59
N LYS A 115 -63.38 8.61 32.21
CA LYS A 115 -62.11 8.28 32.87
C LYS A 115 -62.06 8.65 34.36
N MET A 116 -62.92 9.57 34.80
CA MET A 116 -63.05 10.03 36.20
C MET A 116 -63.90 9.08 37.05
N LEU A 117 -64.77 8.28 36.44
CA LEU A 117 -65.60 7.31 37.14
C LEU A 117 -64.90 5.95 37.07
N LYS A 118 -64.28 5.55 38.19
CA LYS A 118 -63.72 4.20 38.34
C LYS A 118 -64.89 3.24 38.55
N SER A 119 -65.27 2.51 37.51
CA SER A 119 -66.05 1.26 37.61
C SER A 119 -65.08 0.08 37.52
#